data_AF-A0A2W2FPJ2-F1
#
_entry.id   AF-A0A2W2FPJ2-F1
#
_cell.length_a   1.000
_cell.length_b   1.000
_cell.length_c   1.000
_cell.angle_alpha   90.00
_cell.angle_beta   90.00
_cell.angle_gamma   90.00
#
_symmetry.space_group_name_H-M   'P 1'
#
loop_
_entity.id
_entity.type
_entity.pdbx_description
1 polymer ?
#
loop_
_entity_poly.entity_id
_entity_poly.type
_entity_poly.pdbx_seq_one_letter_code
_entity_poly.pdbx_strand_id
1 'polypeptide(L)'
;PDPPPPTLLEFRRWQDHMLNNELIRRARRREENAARSPGGAPPAVARWRISIHEPNGYFEARREQDPGHVSGTGPRYAGWAAVPQAVPHLLSRWSVPVRCPIEVNWECPSHSPHWLLPYGGWLPGHRGNDEDHERTPSVSLRQAWADDEAAHRARFAAAIAHVRARWPAGMSVTDYLEQAAARLNATLPPARELSVQATHRTEDGLLGLGYTVTAGWIDPEAVAAPGALRWNDIGYRLAVVPAMAEAMRAGSVDDALDVWNMSGDPIRVTRFPGPAGPLYARGSNGTHRLHAARLLGMPAIWVAIRQEALPLRLTAGDLGVHGRSGPEQLVACWRGLLAKGLAAGTIEDHPTFPGLSALHLDDIVAPWLLADPERAVAWAAAYDHVYPGSLAECGIPPSAWGAADSWFSWLHTSRPMGLSAPRPGR
;
A
#
# COMPACT_ATOMS: atom_id res chain seq x y z
N PRO A 1 -5.89 -54.16 -10.02
CA PRO A 1 -5.23 -53.63 -8.81
C PRO A 1 -5.32 -52.11 -8.80
N ASP A 2 -6.05 -51.55 -7.85
CA ASP A 2 -6.10 -50.10 -7.67
C ASP A 2 -4.71 -49.61 -7.22
N PRO A 3 -4.26 -48.43 -7.70
CA PRO A 3 -3.00 -47.87 -7.26
C PRO A 3 -3.04 -47.61 -5.74
N PRO A 4 -1.91 -47.77 -5.02
CA PRO A 4 -1.85 -47.44 -3.60
C PRO A 4 -2.19 -45.95 -3.38
N PRO A 5 -2.79 -45.60 -2.23
CA PRO A 5 -3.07 -44.20 -1.91
C PRO A 5 -1.77 -43.39 -1.83
N PRO A 6 -1.80 -42.10 -2.18
CA PRO A 6 -0.62 -41.24 -2.11
C PRO A 6 -0.12 -41.11 -0.67
N THR A 7 1.19 -41.00 -0.50
CA THR A 7 1.81 -40.65 0.78
C THR A 7 1.46 -39.23 1.20
N LEU A 8 1.54 -38.92 2.51
CA LEU A 8 1.35 -37.57 3.02
C LEU A 8 2.28 -36.54 2.34
N LEU A 9 3.50 -36.97 1.99
CA LEU A 9 4.47 -36.13 1.29
C LEU A 9 4.01 -35.82 -0.15
N GLU A 10 3.49 -36.82 -0.87
CA GLU A 10 2.96 -36.62 -2.22
C GLU A 10 1.71 -35.74 -2.21
N PHE A 11 0.84 -35.93 -1.21
CA PHE A 11 -0.34 -35.08 -1.03
C PHE A 11 0.04 -33.62 -0.78
N ARG A 12 1.01 -33.34 0.12
CA ARG A 12 1.51 -31.97 0.36
C ARG A 12 2.13 -31.35 -0.89
N ARG A 13 2.95 -32.11 -1.63
CA ARG A 13 3.53 -31.64 -2.91
C ARG A 13 2.45 -31.28 -3.92
N TRP A 14 1.40 -32.08 -3.99
CA TRP A 14 0.26 -31.79 -4.86
C TRP A 14 -0.48 -30.52 -4.42
N GLN A 15 -0.73 -30.32 -3.12
CA GLN A 15 -1.34 -29.09 -2.60
C GLN A 15 -0.51 -27.85 -2.92
N ASP A 16 0.80 -27.91 -2.70
CA ASP A 16 1.72 -26.80 -3.04
C ASP A 16 1.71 -26.49 -4.54
N HIS A 17 1.67 -27.53 -5.39
CA HIS A 17 1.60 -27.35 -6.84
C HIS A 17 0.29 -26.67 -7.27
N MET A 18 -0.84 -27.10 -6.69
CA MET A 18 -2.15 -26.50 -6.95
C MET A 18 -2.19 -25.03 -6.52
N LEU A 19 -1.63 -24.71 -5.35
CA LEU A 19 -1.59 -23.34 -4.85
C LEU A 19 -0.70 -22.46 -5.74
N ASN A 20 0.46 -22.96 -6.18
CA ASN A 20 1.32 -22.24 -7.13
C ASN A 20 0.64 -21.95 -8.45
N ASN A 21 -0.07 -22.94 -9.02
CA ASN A 21 -0.84 -22.74 -10.24
C ASN A 21 -1.93 -21.66 -10.03
N GLU A 22 -2.57 -21.63 -8.85
CA GLU A 22 -3.51 -20.58 -8.51
C GLU A 22 -2.84 -19.20 -8.42
N LEU A 23 -1.69 -19.08 -7.76
CA LEU A 23 -0.94 -17.82 -7.66
C LEU A 23 -0.52 -17.30 -9.03
N ILE A 24 0.01 -18.17 -9.90
CA ILE A 24 0.39 -17.84 -11.28
C ILE A 24 -0.82 -17.37 -12.07
N ARG A 25 -1.93 -18.11 -11.99
CA ARG A 25 -3.18 -17.77 -12.67
C ARG A 25 -3.70 -16.40 -12.23
N ARG A 26 -3.66 -16.12 -10.93
CA ARG A 26 -4.06 -14.83 -10.36
C ARG A 26 -3.16 -13.72 -10.84
N ALA A 27 -1.84 -13.87 -10.74
CA ALA A 27 -0.88 -12.87 -11.20
C ALA A 27 -1.11 -12.48 -12.66
N ARG A 28 -1.24 -13.47 -13.57
CA ARG A 28 -1.56 -13.25 -14.99
C ARG A 28 -2.87 -12.50 -15.18
N ARG A 29 -3.94 -12.91 -14.48
CA ARG A 29 -5.23 -12.22 -14.57
C ARG A 29 -5.14 -10.75 -14.15
N ARG A 30 -4.31 -10.44 -13.15
CA ARG A 30 -4.11 -9.05 -12.71
C ARG A 30 -3.39 -8.21 -13.76
N GLU A 31 -2.40 -8.79 -14.43
CA GLU A 31 -1.73 -8.14 -15.57
C GLU A 31 -2.70 -7.91 -16.73
N GLU A 32 -3.52 -8.91 -17.08
CA GLU A 32 -4.56 -8.78 -18.11
C GLU A 32 -5.57 -7.68 -17.77
N ASN A 33 -6.01 -7.60 -16.51
CA ASN A 33 -6.94 -6.58 -16.06
C ASN A 33 -6.30 -5.18 -16.11
N ALA A 34 -5.04 -5.04 -15.71
CA ALA A 34 -4.32 -3.77 -15.82
C ALA A 34 -4.24 -3.30 -17.28
N ALA A 35 -3.94 -4.21 -18.21
CA ALA A 35 -3.86 -3.93 -19.64
C ALA A 35 -5.21 -3.55 -20.28
N ARG A 36 -6.34 -3.98 -19.70
CA ARG A 36 -7.70 -3.69 -20.21
C ARG A 36 -8.29 -2.36 -19.74
N SER A 37 -7.56 -1.55 -18.96
CA SER A 37 -8.12 -0.32 -18.38
C SER A 37 -8.68 0.61 -19.46
N PRO A 38 -10.00 0.87 -19.47
CA PRO A 38 -10.65 1.59 -20.56
C PRO A 38 -10.41 3.10 -20.46
N GLY A 39 -10.16 3.73 -21.62
CA GLY A 39 -10.39 5.16 -21.83
C GLY A 39 -9.22 6.08 -21.49
N GLY A 40 -8.21 6.09 -22.36
CA GLY A 40 -7.12 7.08 -22.33
C GLY A 40 -6.05 6.73 -23.35
N ALA A 41 -5.18 7.69 -23.70
CA ALA A 41 -3.93 7.35 -24.35
C ALA A 41 -3.16 6.38 -23.42
N PRO A 42 -2.58 5.29 -23.94
CA PRO A 42 -1.86 4.34 -23.11
C PRO A 42 -0.73 5.10 -22.40
N PRO A 43 -0.66 5.05 -21.05
CA PRO A 43 0.43 5.71 -20.34
C PRO A 43 1.77 5.10 -20.77
N ALA A 44 2.83 5.91 -20.73
CA ALA A 44 4.17 5.45 -21.07
C ALA A 44 4.56 4.24 -20.21
N VAL A 45 4.94 3.14 -20.87
CA VAL A 45 5.29 1.87 -20.20
C VAL A 45 6.39 2.12 -19.17
N ALA A 46 6.14 1.78 -17.91
CA ALA A 46 7.17 1.88 -16.88
C ALA A 46 8.14 0.69 -17.00
N ARG A 47 9.41 0.99 -17.26
CA ARG A 47 10.46 -0.03 -17.38
C ARG A 47 11.13 -0.30 -16.06
N TRP A 48 11.33 -1.57 -15.76
CA TRP A 48 11.92 -2.05 -14.53
C TRP A 48 13.03 -3.04 -14.84
N ARG A 49 14.06 -3.00 -14.01
CA ARG A 49 15.22 -3.87 -14.08
C ARG A 49 15.31 -4.67 -12.80
N ILE A 50 15.35 -5.99 -12.91
CA ILE A 50 15.54 -6.92 -11.79
C ILE A 50 17.00 -7.34 -11.77
N SER A 51 17.73 -6.89 -10.76
CA SER A 51 19.16 -7.17 -10.61
C SER A 51 19.44 -8.41 -9.76
N ILE A 52 18.52 -8.76 -8.87
CA ILE A 52 18.62 -9.93 -8.00
C ILE A 52 17.27 -10.64 -8.02
N HIS A 53 17.30 -11.97 -8.17
CA HIS A 53 16.15 -12.83 -7.91
C HIS A 53 16.65 -14.16 -7.34
N GLU A 54 16.28 -14.42 -6.10
CA GLU A 54 16.66 -15.65 -5.42
C GLU A 54 15.60 -16.74 -5.62
N PRO A 55 15.97 -18.04 -5.53
CA PRO A 55 15.01 -19.14 -5.62
C PRO A 55 13.89 -19.07 -4.57
N ASN A 56 14.08 -18.29 -3.51
CA ASN A 56 13.13 -18.10 -2.43
C ASN A 56 12.06 -17.02 -2.69
N GLY A 57 12.12 -16.35 -3.85
CA GLY A 57 11.20 -15.30 -4.23
C GLY A 57 11.63 -13.90 -3.80
N TYR A 58 12.76 -13.74 -3.11
CA TYR A 58 13.37 -12.43 -2.90
C TYR A 58 13.84 -11.85 -4.23
N PHE A 59 13.63 -10.55 -4.42
CA PHE A 59 14.14 -9.84 -5.57
C PHE A 59 14.52 -8.40 -5.24
N GLU A 60 15.40 -7.84 -6.06
CA GLU A 60 15.68 -6.41 -6.09
C GLU A 60 15.36 -5.83 -7.47
N ALA A 61 14.64 -4.71 -7.46
CA ALA A 61 14.23 -4.01 -8.66
C ALA A 61 14.65 -2.54 -8.62
N ARG A 62 14.91 -1.98 -9.80
CA ARG A 62 15.07 -0.54 -10.03
C ARG A 62 14.18 -0.12 -11.19
N ARG A 63 13.56 1.04 -11.07
CA ARG A 63 12.84 1.65 -12.18
C ARG A 63 13.84 2.31 -13.11
N GLU A 64 13.79 2.00 -14.40
CA GLU A 64 14.57 2.71 -15.39
C GLU A 64 13.94 4.09 -15.60
N GLN A 65 14.73 5.14 -15.39
CA GLN A 65 14.27 6.51 -15.62
C GLN A 65 14.31 6.82 -17.12
N ASP A 66 13.55 7.83 -17.55
CA ASP A 66 13.54 8.29 -18.93
C ASP A 66 14.97 8.60 -19.41
N PRO A 67 15.28 8.31 -20.69
CA PRO A 67 16.61 8.53 -21.26
C PRO A 67 17.01 10.01 -21.12
N GLY A 68 17.91 10.29 -20.17
CA GLY A 68 18.33 11.65 -19.82
C GLY A 68 18.70 11.84 -18.35
N HIS A 69 18.23 10.96 -17.46
CA HIS A 69 18.71 10.92 -16.07
C HIS A 69 19.88 9.93 -15.92
N VAL A 70 20.86 10.29 -15.09
CA VAL A 70 22.04 9.46 -14.82
C VAL A 70 21.59 8.08 -14.35
N SER A 71 21.79 7.06 -15.18
CA SER A 71 21.36 5.69 -14.92
C SER A 71 21.98 5.18 -13.63
N GLY A 72 21.16 4.88 -12.61
CA GLY A 72 21.61 4.18 -11.40
C GLY A 72 21.21 4.81 -10.06
N THR A 73 20.70 6.05 -10.03
CA THR A 73 20.37 6.78 -8.79
C THR A 73 18.89 6.69 -8.38
N GLY A 74 18.08 5.93 -9.11
CA GLY A 74 16.67 5.70 -8.76
C GLY A 74 16.51 4.88 -7.47
N PRO A 75 15.34 4.96 -6.80
CA PRO A 75 15.07 4.17 -5.60
C PRO A 75 15.20 2.66 -5.88
N ARG A 76 15.80 1.96 -4.92
CA ARG A 76 15.90 0.50 -4.90
C ARG A 76 14.67 -0.08 -4.23
N TYR A 77 14.06 -1.06 -4.88
CA TYR A 77 12.91 -1.79 -4.37
C TYR A 77 13.35 -3.20 -4.04
N ALA A 78 13.43 -3.50 -2.75
CA ALA A 78 13.55 -4.87 -2.28
C ALA A 78 12.15 -5.48 -2.24
N GLY A 79 12.00 -6.76 -2.57
CA GLY A 79 10.70 -7.39 -2.55
C GLY A 79 10.78 -8.88 -2.30
N TRP A 80 9.62 -9.43 -1.97
CA TRP A 80 9.40 -10.86 -1.96
C TRP A 80 8.14 -11.14 -2.76
N ALA A 81 8.20 -12.12 -3.66
CA ALA A 81 7.08 -12.59 -4.44
C ALA A 81 6.91 -14.09 -4.22
N ALA A 82 5.67 -14.53 -4.02
CA ALA A 82 5.39 -15.96 -3.86
C ALA A 82 5.70 -16.73 -5.14
N VAL A 83 5.45 -16.14 -6.32
CA VAL A 83 5.82 -16.68 -7.63
C VAL A 83 6.48 -15.58 -8.47
N PRO A 84 7.46 -15.88 -9.34
CA PRO A 84 8.11 -14.86 -10.18
C PRO A 84 7.14 -14.03 -11.03
N GLN A 85 6.03 -14.66 -11.46
CA GLN A 85 4.97 -14.02 -12.24
C GLN A 85 4.21 -12.94 -11.45
N ALA A 86 4.34 -12.90 -10.12
CA ALA A 86 3.74 -11.83 -9.32
C ALA A 86 4.60 -10.55 -9.28
N VAL A 87 5.90 -10.63 -9.63
CA VAL A 87 6.81 -9.48 -9.59
C VAL A 87 6.31 -8.33 -10.45
N PRO A 88 5.86 -8.52 -11.70
CA PRO A 88 5.39 -7.38 -12.48
C PRO A 88 4.14 -6.74 -11.88
N HIS A 89 3.22 -7.54 -11.34
CA HIS A 89 2.07 -7.00 -10.62
C HIS A 89 2.48 -6.16 -9.40
N LEU A 90 3.40 -6.65 -8.57
CA LEU A 90 3.93 -5.92 -7.41
C LEU A 90 4.57 -4.58 -7.81
N LEU A 91 5.35 -4.56 -8.89
CA LEU A 91 6.02 -3.37 -9.40
C LEU A 91 5.07 -2.39 -10.08
N SER A 92 4.05 -2.87 -10.78
CA SER A 92 3.07 -2.02 -11.47
C SER A 92 2.38 -1.04 -10.51
N ARG A 93 2.14 -1.48 -9.28
CA ARG A 93 1.50 -0.68 -8.22
C ARG A 93 2.35 0.51 -7.76
N TRP A 94 3.66 0.53 -8.03
CA TRP A 94 4.54 1.68 -7.78
C TRP A 94 4.47 2.73 -8.88
N SER A 95 3.88 2.41 -10.03
CA SER A 95 3.68 3.35 -11.11
C SER A 95 2.54 4.31 -10.79
N VAL A 96 2.59 5.51 -11.37
CA VAL A 96 1.50 6.48 -11.36
C VAL A 96 1.21 6.82 -12.83
N PRO A 97 0.00 6.54 -13.34
CA PRO A 97 -1.11 5.87 -12.65
C PRO A 97 -0.80 4.41 -12.28
N VAL A 98 -1.45 3.88 -11.24
CA VAL A 98 -1.23 2.54 -10.66
C VAL A 98 -1.46 1.39 -11.64
N ARG A 99 -2.12 1.66 -12.77
CA ARG A 99 -2.41 0.70 -13.84
C ARG A 99 -1.56 0.93 -15.09
N CYS A 100 -0.47 1.68 -14.98
CA CYS A 100 0.47 1.81 -16.07
C CYS A 100 1.02 0.43 -16.47
N PRO A 101 1.00 0.06 -17.76
CA PRO A 101 1.70 -1.13 -18.23
C PRO A 101 3.17 -1.05 -17.83
N ILE A 102 3.74 -2.20 -17.46
CA ILE A 102 5.16 -2.25 -17.13
C ILE A 102 5.89 -3.27 -17.98
N GLU A 103 7.17 -3.02 -18.18
CA GLU A 103 8.12 -3.93 -18.82
C GLU A 103 9.19 -4.28 -17.80
N VAL A 104 9.47 -5.57 -17.64
CA VAL A 104 10.45 -6.06 -16.66
C VAL A 104 11.59 -6.74 -17.40
N ASN A 105 12.78 -6.18 -17.27
CA ASN A 105 14.04 -6.75 -17.76
C ASN A 105 14.74 -7.49 -16.61
N TRP A 106 15.08 -8.76 -16.81
CA TRP A 106 15.74 -9.60 -15.82
C TRP A 106 17.22 -9.71 -16.15
N GLU A 107 18.09 -9.11 -15.32
CA GLU A 107 19.55 -9.15 -15.53
C GLU A 107 20.19 -10.36 -14.87
N CYS A 108 19.55 -10.92 -13.85
CA CYS A 108 19.96 -12.17 -13.24
C CYS A 108 19.40 -13.36 -14.04
N PRO A 109 20.15 -14.48 -14.18
CA PRO A 109 19.60 -15.68 -14.78
C PRO A 109 18.37 -16.11 -13.97
N SER A 110 17.26 -16.40 -14.66
CA SER A 110 16.07 -16.98 -14.02
C SER A 110 16.40 -18.41 -13.58
N HIS A 111 17.07 -18.55 -12.45
CA HIS A 111 17.18 -19.83 -11.76
C HIS A 111 15.87 -20.02 -10.99
N SER A 112 14.80 -20.38 -11.70
CA SER A 112 13.68 -21.07 -11.10
C SER A 112 13.93 -22.57 -11.23
N PRO A 113 14.68 -23.21 -10.30
CA PRO A 113 14.78 -24.66 -10.31
C PRO A 113 13.37 -25.25 -10.35
N HIS A 114 13.07 -26.02 -11.39
CA HIS A 114 11.74 -26.57 -11.67
C HIS A 114 11.16 -27.43 -10.52
N TRP A 115 12.00 -27.81 -9.55
CA TRP A 115 11.69 -28.64 -8.40
C TRP A 115 11.52 -27.85 -7.09
N LEU A 116 11.96 -26.59 -7.02
CA LEU A 116 11.52 -25.66 -5.99
C LEU A 116 10.17 -25.14 -6.46
N LEU A 117 9.12 -25.80 -5.97
CA LEU A 117 7.79 -25.21 -5.89
C LEU A 117 7.98 -23.76 -5.43
N PRO A 118 7.49 -22.73 -6.15
CA PRO A 118 7.75 -21.34 -5.78
C PRO A 118 7.08 -21.01 -4.42
N TYR A 119 7.82 -21.33 -3.35
CA TYR A 119 7.65 -21.03 -1.93
C TYR A 119 9.02 -21.20 -1.26
N GLY A 120 9.98 -20.28 -1.49
CA GLY A 120 11.05 -20.10 -0.49
C GLY A 120 10.79 -18.91 0.43
N GLY A 121 9.59 -18.34 0.41
CA GLY A 121 9.13 -17.48 1.49
C GLY A 121 8.76 -18.29 2.73
N TRP A 122 8.95 -17.67 3.88
CA TRP A 122 8.66 -18.20 5.21
C TRP A 122 7.21 -18.72 5.32
N LEU A 123 7.04 -20.02 5.18
CA LEU A 123 5.95 -20.80 5.75
C LEU A 123 6.60 -21.61 6.89
N PRO A 124 6.22 -21.41 8.15
CA PRO A 124 6.69 -22.24 9.25
C PRO A 124 6.54 -23.73 8.89
N GLY A 125 7.66 -24.47 8.84
CA GLY A 125 7.67 -25.89 8.51
C GLY A 125 7.81 -26.26 7.02
N HIS A 126 7.99 -25.30 6.10
CA HIS A 126 8.25 -25.60 4.68
C HIS A 126 9.73 -25.94 4.40
N ARG A 127 9.98 -26.79 3.40
CA ARG A 127 11.32 -27.32 3.08
C ARG A 127 12.20 -26.20 2.49
N GLY A 128 13.33 -25.92 3.10
CA GLY A 128 14.27 -24.86 2.65
C GLY A 128 14.18 -23.56 3.45
N ASN A 129 13.38 -23.56 4.54
CA ASN A 129 13.54 -22.62 5.64
C ASN A 129 14.87 -22.90 6.34
N ASP A 130 15.93 -22.33 5.80
CA ASP A 130 17.22 -22.24 6.46
C ASP A 130 17.07 -21.20 7.58
N GLU A 131 17.02 -21.67 8.83
CA GLU A 131 16.84 -20.82 10.02
C GLU A 131 17.96 -19.77 10.15
N ASP A 132 19.13 -20.02 9.53
CA ASP A 132 20.28 -19.12 9.53
C ASP A 132 20.21 -18.02 8.47
N HIS A 133 19.21 -18.06 7.58
CA HIS A 133 19.05 -17.06 6.54
C HIS A 133 18.11 -15.95 7.01
N GLU A 134 18.68 -14.81 7.42
CA GLU A 134 17.94 -13.55 7.65
C GLU A 134 17.32 -13.05 6.33
N ARG A 135 16.15 -13.59 5.96
CA ARG A 135 15.46 -13.31 4.69
C ARG A 135 14.28 -12.37 4.87
N THR A 136 14.54 -11.17 5.40
CA THR A 136 13.59 -10.07 5.25
C THR A 136 14.03 -9.20 4.08
N PRO A 137 13.22 -9.02 3.03
CA PRO A 137 13.36 -7.94 2.07
C PRO A 137 13.42 -6.63 2.84
N SER A 138 14.64 -6.20 3.15
CA SER A 138 14.91 -5.02 3.92
C SER A 138 15.82 -4.18 3.06
N VAL A 139 15.29 -3.04 2.63
CA VAL A 139 16.19 -1.96 2.27
C VAL A 139 16.85 -1.57 3.58
N SER A 140 18.17 -1.75 3.68
CA SER A 140 18.94 -1.17 4.78
C SER A 140 18.75 0.34 4.69
N LEU A 141 17.81 0.88 5.45
CA LEU A 141 17.44 2.30 5.40
C LEU A 141 18.60 3.18 5.83
N ARG A 142 19.44 2.67 6.73
CA ARG A 142 20.72 3.28 7.08
C ARG A 142 21.65 3.34 5.88
N GLN A 143 21.77 2.26 5.10
CA GLN A 143 22.57 2.25 3.88
C GLN A 143 21.98 3.21 2.83
N ALA A 144 20.67 3.14 2.58
CA ALA A 144 20.00 4.01 1.61
C ALA A 144 20.14 5.50 1.98
N TRP A 145 20.12 5.83 3.28
CA TRP A 145 20.41 7.18 3.75
C TRP A 145 21.90 7.54 3.58
N ALA A 146 22.81 6.63 3.92
CA ALA A 146 24.26 6.86 3.83
C ALA A 146 24.73 7.02 2.37
N ASP A 147 24.11 6.31 1.43
CA ASP A 147 24.42 6.35 0.00
C ASP A 147 24.24 7.77 -0.59
N ASP A 148 23.38 8.61 0.00
CA ASP A 148 23.10 9.98 -0.44
C ASP A 148 22.94 10.97 0.75
N GLU A 149 23.79 10.83 1.77
CA GLU A 149 23.65 11.56 3.04
C GLU A 149 23.58 13.08 2.84
N ALA A 150 24.39 13.61 1.92
CA ALA A 150 24.45 15.04 1.64
C ALA A 150 23.10 15.57 1.08
N ALA A 151 22.48 14.87 0.13
CA ALA A 151 21.18 15.29 -0.40
C ALA A 151 20.06 15.12 0.63
N HIS A 152 20.10 14.05 1.44
CA HIS A 152 19.15 13.86 2.54
C HIS A 152 19.22 14.99 3.58
N ARG A 153 20.44 15.37 3.99
CA ARG A 153 20.68 16.50 4.90
C ARG A 153 20.20 17.82 4.29
N ALA A 154 20.53 18.09 3.03
CA ALA A 154 20.10 19.30 2.33
C ALA A 154 18.56 19.39 2.25
N ARG A 155 17.88 18.28 1.95
CA ARG A 155 16.41 18.22 1.91
C ARG A 155 15.78 18.41 3.28
N PHE A 156 16.37 17.85 4.34
CA PHE A 156 15.88 18.08 5.70
C PHE A 156 16.09 19.53 6.16
N ALA A 157 17.24 20.13 5.82
CA ALA A 157 17.49 21.56 6.07
C ALA A 157 16.47 22.46 5.37
N ALA A 158 16.06 22.11 4.13
CA ALA A 158 14.99 22.82 3.43
C ALA A 158 13.63 22.69 4.15
N ALA A 159 13.32 21.51 4.73
CA ALA A 159 12.12 21.33 5.54
C ALA A 159 12.15 22.18 6.82
N ILE A 160 13.31 22.29 7.49
CA ILE A 160 13.51 23.20 8.64
C ILE A 160 13.23 24.65 8.24
N ALA A 161 13.82 25.12 7.14
CA ALA A 161 13.60 26.47 6.63
C ALA A 161 12.12 26.73 6.32
N HIS A 162 11.42 25.75 5.72
CA HIS A 162 9.98 25.83 5.44
C HIS A 162 9.14 26.01 6.71
N VAL A 163 9.40 25.19 7.74
CA VAL A 163 8.70 25.27 9.02
C VAL A 163 8.91 26.63 9.68
N ARG A 164 10.16 27.13 9.70
CA ARG A 164 10.49 28.44 10.28
C ARG A 164 9.81 29.60 9.56
N ALA A 165 9.79 29.59 8.23
CA ALA A 165 9.19 30.65 7.43
C ALA A 165 7.67 30.79 7.67
N ARG A 166 7.00 29.70 8.07
CA ARG A 166 5.56 29.66 8.37
C ARG A 166 5.25 29.88 9.85
N TRP A 167 6.26 29.95 10.70
CA TRP A 167 6.07 30.06 12.14
C TRP A 167 5.69 31.50 12.52
N PRO A 168 4.50 31.73 13.12
CA PRO A 168 4.09 33.09 13.48
C PRO A 168 5.01 33.70 14.54
N ALA A 169 5.40 34.96 14.35
CA ALA A 169 6.28 35.66 15.29
C ALA A 169 5.67 35.69 16.71
N GLY A 170 6.46 35.33 17.72
CA GLY A 170 6.04 35.30 19.12
C GLY A 170 5.15 34.11 19.53
N MET A 171 4.77 33.22 18.61
CA MET A 171 3.94 32.06 18.92
C MET A 171 4.77 30.93 19.57
N SER A 172 4.29 30.40 20.69
CA SER A 172 4.92 29.26 21.35
C SER A 172 4.73 27.95 20.57
N VAL A 173 5.57 26.95 20.85
CA VAL A 173 5.42 25.59 20.29
C VAL A 173 4.07 24.98 20.65
N THR A 174 3.64 25.14 21.90
CA THR A 174 2.36 24.59 22.36
C THR A 174 1.19 25.20 21.59
N ASP A 175 1.12 26.54 21.51
CA ASP A 175 0.02 27.23 20.83
C ASP A 175 -0.03 26.86 19.34
N TYR A 176 1.15 26.77 18.69
CA TYR A 176 1.24 26.38 17.29
C TYR A 176 0.68 24.97 17.07
N LEU A 177 1.12 23.99 17.86
CA LEU A 177 0.71 22.59 17.73
C LEU A 177 -0.78 22.41 18.04
N GLU A 178 -1.31 23.10 19.05
CA GLU A 178 -2.74 23.07 19.40
C GLU A 178 -3.60 23.64 18.28
N GLN A 179 -3.23 24.82 17.74
CA GLN A 179 -3.93 25.43 16.63
C GLN A 179 -3.88 24.56 15.36
N ALA A 180 -2.72 24.00 15.03
CA ALA A 180 -2.56 23.10 13.90
C ALA A 180 -3.41 21.83 14.06
N ALA A 181 -3.40 21.21 15.24
CA ALA A 181 -4.20 20.03 15.54
C ALA A 181 -5.70 20.31 15.48
N ALA A 182 -6.16 21.44 16.04
CA ALA A 182 -7.56 21.83 15.99
C ALA A 182 -8.04 21.99 14.54
N ARG A 183 -7.28 22.70 13.71
CA ARG A 183 -7.57 22.88 12.28
C ARG A 183 -7.61 21.53 11.55
N LEU A 184 -6.58 20.69 11.71
CA LEU A 184 -6.51 19.40 11.03
C LEU A 184 -7.62 18.45 11.49
N ASN A 185 -7.90 18.35 12.79
CA ASN A 185 -8.98 17.49 13.28
C ASN A 185 -10.37 17.92 12.78
N ALA A 186 -10.57 19.21 12.49
CA ALA A 186 -11.83 19.72 11.97
C ALA A 186 -11.99 19.53 10.44
N THR A 187 -10.89 19.62 9.69
CA THR A 187 -10.92 19.62 8.21
C THR A 187 -10.48 18.30 7.59
N LEU A 188 -9.56 17.61 8.24
CA LEU A 188 -8.96 16.37 7.76
C LEU A 188 -8.55 15.47 8.94
N PRO A 189 -9.54 14.93 9.68
CA PRO A 189 -9.25 14.02 10.79
C PRO A 189 -8.51 12.77 10.29
N PRO A 190 -7.65 12.16 11.12
CA PRO A 190 -7.02 10.90 10.77
C PRO A 190 -8.03 9.81 10.45
N ALA A 191 -7.79 9.05 9.39
CA ALA A 191 -8.53 7.83 9.12
C ALA A 191 -8.08 6.71 10.05
N ARG A 192 -8.96 5.73 10.28
CA ARG A 192 -8.60 4.51 11.02
C ARG A 192 -7.64 3.65 10.20
N GLU A 193 -6.76 2.94 10.91
CA GLU A 193 -5.81 2.01 10.30
C GLU A 193 -6.57 0.91 9.53
N LEU A 194 -5.99 0.52 8.38
CA LEU A 194 -6.52 -0.53 7.52
C LEU A 194 -5.57 -1.72 7.55
N SER A 195 -6.13 -2.89 7.88
CA SER A 195 -5.45 -4.15 7.62
C SER A 195 -6.06 -4.75 6.36
N VAL A 196 -5.40 -4.54 5.23
CA VAL A 196 -5.71 -5.24 3.96
C VAL A 196 -4.55 -6.18 3.68
N GLN A 197 -4.27 -7.08 4.62
CA GLN A 197 -3.20 -8.06 4.47
C GLN A 197 -3.64 -9.22 3.59
N ALA A 198 -2.67 -9.77 2.85
CA ALA A 198 -2.94 -10.80 1.88
C ALA A 198 -3.41 -12.10 2.54
N THR A 199 -4.57 -12.58 2.12
CA THR A 199 -5.40 -13.50 2.93
C THR A 199 -5.77 -14.76 2.14
N HIS A 200 -4.76 -15.52 1.72
CA HIS A 200 -4.96 -16.97 1.64
C HIS A 200 -4.56 -17.56 2.99
N ARG A 201 -5.55 -17.86 3.84
CA ARG A 201 -5.30 -18.56 5.11
C ARG A 201 -4.99 -20.02 4.81
N THR A 202 -3.76 -20.45 5.06
CA THR A 202 -3.42 -21.87 5.26
C THR A 202 -3.50 -22.18 6.76
N GLU A 203 -3.53 -23.46 7.14
CA GLU A 203 -3.45 -23.84 8.57
C GLU A 203 -2.19 -23.25 9.24
N ASP A 204 -1.13 -23.01 8.45
CA ASP A 204 0.18 -22.53 8.90
C ASP A 204 0.43 -21.02 8.71
N GLY A 205 -0.54 -20.21 8.23
CA GLY A 205 -0.36 -18.77 8.12
C GLY A 205 -1.10 -18.04 7.00
N LEU A 206 -0.72 -16.77 6.79
CA LEU A 206 -1.27 -15.88 5.77
C LEU A 206 -0.37 -15.88 4.53
N LEU A 207 -0.90 -16.32 3.40
CA LEU A 207 -0.19 -16.30 2.12
C LEU A 207 -0.77 -15.23 1.18
N GLY A 208 0.11 -14.38 0.67
CA GLY A 208 -0.15 -13.40 -0.38
C GLY A 208 0.68 -13.61 -1.63
N LEU A 209 0.49 -12.76 -2.64
CA LEU A 209 1.38 -12.75 -3.81
C LEU A 209 2.77 -12.16 -3.50
N GLY A 210 2.89 -11.41 -2.41
CA GLY A 210 4.15 -10.80 -2.02
C GLY A 210 4.02 -9.37 -1.53
N TYR A 211 5.17 -8.74 -1.34
CA TYR A 211 5.28 -7.32 -0.98
C TYR A 211 6.59 -6.74 -1.49
N THR A 212 6.67 -5.42 -1.43
CA THR A 212 7.87 -4.65 -1.79
C THR A 212 8.14 -3.60 -0.73
N VAL A 213 9.41 -3.25 -0.56
CA VAL A 213 9.91 -2.25 0.38
C VAL A 213 10.87 -1.33 -0.37
N THR A 214 10.71 -0.03 -0.19
CA THR A 214 11.67 1.00 -0.61
C THR A 214 11.90 1.98 0.52
N ALA A 215 12.94 2.80 0.40
CA ALA A 215 13.09 4.02 1.18
C ALA A 215 12.69 5.24 0.33
N GLY A 216 12.13 6.28 0.94
CA GLY A 216 11.72 7.46 0.19
C GLY A 216 11.29 8.62 1.06
N TRP A 217 11.37 9.82 0.49
CA TRP A 217 10.71 11.00 1.04
C TRP A 217 9.25 11.00 0.60
N ILE A 218 8.32 11.01 1.56
CA ILE A 218 6.89 11.13 1.30
C ILE A 218 6.38 12.49 1.75
N ASP A 219 5.30 12.95 1.14
CA ASP A 219 4.53 14.08 1.64
C ASP A 219 3.73 13.65 2.89
N PRO A 220 3.92 14.29 4.06
CA PRO A 220 3.08 14.06 5.24
C PRO A 220 1.59 14.28 4.99
N GLU A 221 1.19 15.08 3.99
CA GLU A 221 -0.22 15.26 3.60
C GLU A 221 -0.86 13.96 3.11
N ALA A 222 -0.08 13.06 2.50
CA ALA A 222 -0.53 11.76 2.02
C ALA A 222 -0.69 10.71 3.13
N VAL A 223 -0.39 11.03 4.39
CA VAL A 223 -0.55 10.12 5.53
C VAL A 223 -1.98 10.19 6.05
N ALA A 224 -2.81 9.23 5.66
CA ALA A 224 -4.21 9.17 6.05
C ALA A 224 -4.41 8.60 7.45
N ALA A 225 -3.64 7.57 7.84
CA ALA A 225 -3.83 6.85 9.10
C ALA A 225 -2.50 6.78 9.89
N PRO A 226 -2.20 7.75 10.76
CA PRO A 226 -0.95 7.81 11.52
C PRO A 226 -0.93 6.91 12.76
N GLY A 227 -2.00 6.14 13.03
CA GLY A 227 -2.12 5.24 14.18
C GLY A 227 -2.84 5.81 15.40
N ALA A 228 -3.45 6.99 15.27
CA ALA A 228 -4.28 7.62 16.30
C ALA A 228 -5.51 8.28 15.66
N LEU A 229 -6.59 8.47 16.43
CA LEU A 229 -7.85 9.04 15.94
C LEU A 229 -7.84 10.57 15.87
N ARG A 230 -6.85 11.23 16.48
CA ARG A 230 -6.69 12.69 16.46
C ARG A 230 -5.22 13.05 16.29
N TRP A 231 -4.94 14.15 15.60
CA TRP A 231 -3.57 14.59 15.33
C TRP A 231 -2.78 14.99 16.59
N ASN A 232 -3.44 15.29 17.70
CA ASN A 232 -2.82 15.59 18.99
C ASN A 232 -3.00 14.49 20.06
N ASP A 233 -3.49 13.31 19.68
CA ASP A 233 -3.63 12.17 20.59
C ASP A 233 -2.40 11.26 20.49
N ILE A 234 -1.31 11.69 21.14
CA ILE A 234 0.04 11.14 20.96
C ILE A 234 0.50 10.34 22.18
N GLY A 235 -0.36 9.43 22.64
CA GLY A 235 -0.06 8.39 23.62
C GLY A 235 0.72 8.84 24.88
N TYR A 236 1.62 7.98 25.36
CA TYR A 236 2.29 8.13 26.66
C TYR A 236 3.56 9.00 26.64
N ARG A 237 3.96 9.58 25.50
CA ARG A 237 5.17 10.42 25.38
C ARG A 237 4.85 11.81 24.82
N LEU A 238 3.96 12.51 25.52
CA LEU A 238 3.44 13.82 25.12
C LEU A 238 4.51 14.89 24.83
N ALA A 239 5.69 14.80 25.45
CA ALA A 239 6.79 15.75 25.27
C ALA A 239 7.57 15.58 23.94
N VAL A 240 7.42 14.45 23.24
CA VAL A 240 8.25 14.14 22.06
C VAL A 240 7.95 15.07 20.88
N VAL A 241 6.67 15.30 20.58
CA VAL A 241 6.28 16.17 19.45
C VAL A 241 6.64 17.64 19.71
N PRO A 242 6.41 18.21 20.90
CA PRO A 242 6.96 19.53 21.26
C PRO A 242 8.49 19.62 21.12
N ALA A 243 9.24 18.60 21.54
CA ALA A 243 10.70 18.61 21.39
C ALA A 243 11.13 18.59 19.92
N MET A 244 10.47 17.78 19.08
CA MET A 244 10.70 17.76 17.63
C MET A 244 10.38 19.11 16.98
N ALA A 245 9.28 19.74 17.39
CA ALA A 245 8.89 21.06 16.91
C ALA A 245 9.90 22.15 17.32
N GLU A 246 10.39 22.12 18.56
CA GLU A 246 11.41 23.05 19.04
C GLU A 246 12.73 22.89 18.27
N ALA A 247 13.14 21.65 17.99
CA ALA A 247 14.33 21.38 17.18
C ALA A 247 14.20 21.96 15.76
N MET A 248 13.03 21.81 15.12
CA MET A 248 12.76 22.44 13.81
C MET A 248 12.74 23.98 13.90
N ARG A 249 12.15 24.52 14.96
CA ARG A 249 11.98 25.98 15.14
C ARG A 249 13.29 26.70 15.42
N ALA A 250 14.12 26.17 16.32
CA ALA A 250 15.27 26.88 16.88
C ALA A 250 16.61 26.12 16.83
N GLY A 251 16.61 24.80 16.60
CA GLY A 251 17.83 23.96 16.62
C GLY A 251 18.74 24.11 15.38
N SER A 252 19.92 23.51 15.41
CA SER A 252 20.70 23.32 14.18
C SER A 252 20.09 22.20 13.32
N VAL A 253 20.58 22.03 12.08
CA VAL A 253 20.19 20.88 11.24
C VAL A 253 20.58 19.56 11.91
N ASP A 254 21.76 19.51 12.55
CA ASP A 254 22.27 18.32 13.23
C ASP A 254 21.42 17.98 14.46
N ASP A 255 21.11 18.97 15.32
CA ASP A 255 20.25 18.75 16.49
C ASP A 255 18.87 18.22 16.07
N ALA A 256 18.31 18.79 15.00
CA ALA A 256 17.03 18.34 14.49
C ALA A 256 17.10 16.93 13.90
N LEU A 257 18.16 16.56 13.18
CA LEU A 257 18.34 15.19 12.68
C LEU A 257 18.43 14.17 13.82
N ASP A 258 19.11 14.52 14.90
CA ASP A 258 19.28 13.69 16.09
C ASP A 258 17.95 13.52 16.84
N VAL A 259 17.24 14.62 17.12
CA VAL A 259 15.93 14.59 17.80
C VAL A 259 14.89 13.81 16.99
N TRP A 260 14.92 13.94 15.66
CA TRP A 260 14.04 13.20 14.76
C TRP A 260 14.51 11.77 14.49
N ASN A 261 15.72 11.41 14.94
CA ASN A 261 16.34 10.10 14.75
C ASN A 261 16.26 9.64 13.28
N MET A 262 16.59 10.54 12.35
CA MET A 262 16.39 10.31 10.91
C MET A 262 17.38 9.28 10.33
N SER A 263 18.56 9.17 10.94
CA SER A 263 19.63 8.21 10.57
C SER A 263 19.56 6.89 11.35
N GLY A 264 18.74 6.81 12.41
CA GLY A 264 18.61 5.63 13.26
C GLY A 264 17.45 4.73 12.85
N ASP A 265 16.44 4.62 13.71
CA ASP A 265 15.29 3.73 13.48
C ASP A 265 14.28 4.40 12.53
N PRO A 266 14.04 3.85 11.34
CA PRO A 266 13.20 4.46 10.32
C PRO A 266 11.73 4.46 10.73
N ILE A 267 11.01 5.47 10.24
CA ILE A 267 9.55 5.44 10.23
C ILE A 267 9.13 4.42 9.18
N ARG A 268 8.32 3.42 9.53
CA ARG A 268 7.77 2.49 8.52
C ARG A 268 6.33 2.83 8.25
N VAL A 269 5.99 2.97 6.97
CA VAL A 269 4.63 3.22 6.50
C VAL A 269 4.20 2.10 5.55
N THR A 270 2.91 1.82 5.55
CA THR A 270 2.26 0.98 4.55
C THR A 270 1.67 1.88 3.48
N ARG A 271 2.05 1.65 2.22
CA ARG A 271 1.56 2.34 1.03
C ARG A 271 0.28 1.68 0.55
N PHE A 272 -0.75 2.50 0.35
CA PHE A 272 -1.99 2.12 -0.29
C PHE A 272 -2.07 2.82 -1.66
N PRO A 273 -1.97 2.09 -2.78
CA PRO A 273 -2.08 2.68 -4.11
C PRO A 273 -3.48 3.24 -4.38
N GLY A 274 -3.55 4.37 -5.08
CA GLY A 274 -4.77 4.94 -5.65
C GLY A 274 -4.56 5.44 -7.08
N PRO A 275 -5.62 5.92 -7.77
CA PRO A 275 -5.56 6.24 -9.20
C PRO A 275 -4.51 7.29 -9.59
N ALA A 276 -4.41 8.40 -8.85
CA ALA A 276 -3.47 9.50 -9.09
C ALA A 276 -2.18 9.45 -8.26
N GLY A 277 -2.07 8.49 -7.34
CA GLY A 277 -0.98 8.40 -6.37
C GLY A 277 -1.39 7.65 -5.11
N PRO A 278 -0.45 7.38 -4.20
CA PRO A 278 -0.73 6.63 -2.98
C PRO A 278 -1.19 7.50 -1.81
N LEU A 279 -1.83 6.84 -0.83
CA LEU A 279 -1.87 7.26 0.56
C LEU A 279 -1.01 6.32 1.42
N TYR A 280 -0.74 6.75 2.65
CA TYR A 280 0.07 6.00 3.61
C TYR A 280 -0.66 5.81 4.94
N ALA A 281 -0.50 4.64 5.54
CA ALA A 281 -0.75 4.41 6.96
C ALA A 281 0.57 4.19 7.69
N ARG A 282 0.59 4.46 8.99
CA ARG A 282 1.65 4.02 9.89
C ARG A 282 1.71 2.49 9.85
N GLY A 283 2.90 1.95 9.57
CA GLY A 283 3.22 0.54 9.80
C GLY A 283 3.74 0.37 11.22
N SER A 284 5.05 0.46 11.39
CA SER A 284 5.71 0.39 12.70
C SER A 284 6.73 1.51 12.87
N ASN A 285 6.93 1.93 14.11
CA ASN A 285 7.84 3.01 14.51
C ASN A 285 7.51 4.36 13.83
N GLY A 286 7.41 5.43 14.62
CA GLY A 286 7.29 6.79 14.07
C GLY A 286 5.92 7.47 14.14
N THR A 287 4.97 7.00 14.96
CA THR A 287 3.73 7.74 15.27
C THR A 287 4.03 9.20 15.60
N HIS A 288 4.90 9.48 16.58
CA HIS A 288 5.25 10.86 16.96
C HIS A 288 5.81 11.68 15.79
N ARG A 289 6.64 11.08 14.93
CA ARG A 289 7.29 11.77 13.79
C ARG A 289 6.30 12.08 12.67
N LEU A 290 5.38 11.16 12.37
CA LEU A 290 4.31 11.40 11.39
C LEU A 290 3.35 12.50 11.88
N HIS A 291 2.95 12.46 13.15
CA HIS A 291 2.13 13.50 13.76
C HIS A 291 2.85 14.85 13.76
N ALA A 292 4.10 14.91 14.21
CA ALA A 292 4.90 16.13 14.20
C ALA A 292 5.02 16.70 12.79
N ALA A 293 5.34 15.88 11.79
CA ALA A 293 5.50 16.35 10.41
C ALA A 293 4.20 16.91 9.82
N ARG A 294 3.04 16.27 10.09
CA ARG A 294 1.74 16.79 9.66
C ARG A 294 1.39 18.10 10.38
N LEU A 295 1.56 18.16 11.70
CA LEU A 295 1.24 19.35 12.50
C LEU A 295 2.11 20.56 12.12
N LEU A 296 3.39 20.31 11.84
CA LEU A 296 4.36 21.32 11.42
C LEU A 296 4.21 21.73 9.94
N GLY A 297 3.40 21.01 9.17
CA GLY A 297 3.27 21.24 7.72
C GLY A 297 4.59 21.01 6.99
N MET A 298 5.34 19.97 7.37
CA MET A 298 6.59 19.64 6.68
C MET A 298 6.31 19.23 5.23
N PRO A 299 7.15 19.65 4.27
CA PRO A 299 6.95 19.32 2.85
C PRO A 299 7.34 17.87 2.52
N ALA A 300 8.12 17.21 3.37
CA ALA A 300 8.56 15.84 3.16
C ALA A 300 9.05 15.21 4.47
N ILE A 301 8.92 13.88 4.58
CA ILE A 301 9.54 13.07 5.63
C ILE A 301 10.12 11.77 5.05
N TRP A 302 11.33 11.39 5.50
CA TRP A 302 12.00 10.16 5.07
C TRP A 302 11.41 8.95 5.80
N VAL A 303 11.02 7.92 5.05
CA VAL A 303 10.36 6.73 5.58
C VAL A 303 10.80 5.47 4.83
N ALA A 304 10.64 4.33 5.48
CA ALA A 304 10.53 3.04 4.82
C ALA A 304 9.09 2.84 4.34
N ILE A 305 8.92 2.54 3.06
CA ILE A 305 7.63 2.37 2.44
C ILE A 305 7.45 0.89 2.10
N ARG A 306 6.52 0.23 2.77
CA ARG A 306 6.11 -1.14 2.46
C ARG A 306 4.83 -1.12 1.64
N GLN A 307 4.76 -1.93 0.60
CA GLN A 307 3.56 -2.15 -0.20
C GLN A 307 3.27 -3.63 -0.31
N GLU A 308 2.09 -4.01 0.15
CA GLU A 308 1.55 -5.37 -0.01
C GLU A 308 0.93 -5.55 -1.39
N ALA A 309 0.98 -6.78 -1.93
CA ALA A 309 0.07 -7.17 -3.00
C ALA A 309 -1.38 -7.07 -2.54
N LEU A 310 -2.30 -6.89 -3.50
CA LEU A 310 -3.72 -7.05 -3.18
C LEU A 310 -3.98 -8.47 -2.63
N PRO A 311 -4.85 -8.60 -1.62
CA PRO A 311 -5.26 -9.90 -1.10
C PRO A 311 -5.88 -10.75 -2.19
N LEU A 312 -5.68 -12.06 -2.12
CA LEU A 312 -6.25 -13.01 -3.07
C LEU A 312 -7.71 -13.31 -2.77
N ARG A 313 -8.01 -13.41 -1.47
CA ARG A 313 -9.33 -13.70 -0.92
C ARG A 313 -9.52 -12.85 0.34
N LEU A 314 -10.71 -12.29 0.55
CA LEU A 314 -11.06 -11.53 1.75
C LEU A 314 -12.40 -12.00 2.29
N THR A 315 -12.50 -12.06 3.61
CA THR A 315 -13.79 -12.14 4.32
C THR A 315 -14.00 -10.85 5.12
N ALA A 316 -15.25 -10.58 5.52
CA ALA A 316 -15.54 -9.41 6.36
C ALA A 316 -14.74 -9.45 7.69
N GLY A 317 -14.46 -10.64 8.21
CA GLY A 317 -13.63 -10.81 9.41
C GLY A 317 -12.18 -10.35 9.22
N ASP A 318 -11.60 -10.53 8.03
CA ASP A 318 -10.22 -10.13 7.74
C ASP A 318 -10.00 -8.61 7.79
N LEU A 319 -11.05 -7.84 7.50
CA LEU A 319 -11.00 -6.38 7.54
C LEU A 319 -11.33 -5.80 8.93
N GLY A 320 -11.54 -6.65 9.95
CA GLY A 320 -11.86 -6.22 11.30
C GLY A 320 -13.11 -5.33 11.32
N VAL A 321 -14.21 -5.83 10.76
CA VAL A 321 -15.50 -5.12 10.79
C VAL A 321 -15.91 -4.92 12.24
N HIS A 322 -15.69 -3.70 12.73
CA HIS A 322 -16.00 -3.25 14.08
C HIS A 322 -16.78 -1.95 13.95
N GLY A 323 -18.10 -2.00 14.15
CA GLY A 323 -18.94 -0.81 14.01
C GLY A 323 -20.40 -1.15 13.73
N ARG A 324 -21.15 -0.14 13.25
CA ARG A 324 -22.58 -0.27 12.92
C ARG A 324 -22.81 -1.12 11.68
N SER A 325 -21.83 -1.17 10.77
CA SER A 325 -21.90 -1.99 9.58
C SER A 325 -21.64 -3.45 9.92
N GLY A 326 -22.64 -4.30 9.69
CA GLY A 326 -22.48 -5.74 9.80
C GLY A 326 -21.72 -6.35 8.60
N PRO A 327 -21.19 -7.58 8.73
CA PRO A 327 -20.52 -8.30 7.65
C PRO A 327 -21.32 -8.37 6.33
N GLU A 328 -22.66 -8.49 6.41
CA GLU A 328 -23.55 -8.52 5.24
C GLU A 328 -23.54 -7.20 4.46
N GLN A 329 -23.53 -6.08 5.17
CA GLN A 329 -23.48 -4.75 4.57
C GLN A 329 -22.19 -4.58 3.77
N LEU A 330 -21.08 -5.08 4.31
CA LEU A 330 -19.78 -5.02 3.64
C LEU A 330 -19.74 -5.89 2.37
N VAL A 331 -20.26 -7.12 2.43
CA VAL A 331 -20.38 -7.98 1.24
C VAL A 331 -21.25 -7.31 0.17
N ALA A 332 -22.31 -6.63 0.57
CA ALA A 332 -23.16 -5.87 -0.36
C ALA A 332 -22.41 -4.68 -0.99
N CYS A 333 -21.57 -3.97 -0.23
CA CYS A 333 -20.65 -2.96 -0.78
C CYS A 333 -19.70 -3.56 -1.83
N TRP A 334 -19.11 -4.74 -1.56
CA TRP A 334 -18.24 -5.40 -2.53
C TRP A 334 -18.97 -5.76 -3.83
N ARG A 335 -20.22 -6.22 -3.76
CA ARG A 335 -21.05 -6.42 -4.96
C ARG A 335 -21.25 -5.12 -5.73
N GLY A 336 -21.51 -4.02 -5.03
CA GLY A 336 -21.61 -2.69 -5.65
C GLY A 336 -20.31 -2.25 -6.34
N LEU A 337 -19.15 -2.48 -5.73
CA LEU A 337 -17.84 -2.16 -6.32
C LEU A 337 -17.58 -2.97 -7.59
N LEU A 338 -17.89 -4.27 -7.58
CA LEU A 338 -17.81 -5.14 -8.76
C LEU A 338 -18.77 -4.67 -9.86
N ALA A 339 -20.03 -4.40 -9.51
CA ALA A 339 -21.05 -3.94 -10.47
C ALA A 339 -20.72 -2.59 -11.12
N LYS A 340 -20.00 -1.70 -10.40
CA LYS A 340 -19.54 -0.41 -10.93
C LYS A 340 -18.18 -0.49 -11.64
N GLY A 341 -17.52 -1.65 -11.66
CA GLY A 341 -16.21 -1.83 -12.29
C GLY A 341 -15.05 -1.18 -11.52
N LEU A 342 -15.25 -0.88 -10.23
CA LEU A 342 -14.23 -0.31 -9.35
C LEU A 342 -13.35 -1.41 -8.74
N ALA A 343 -13.84 -2.64 -8.73
CA ALA A 343 -13.12 -3.86 -8.43
C ALA A 343 -13.34 -4.90 -9.53
N ALA A 344 -12.43 -5.85 -9.64
CA ALA A 344 -12.56 -7.05 -10.46
C ALA A 344 -12.33 -8.28 -9.59
N GLY A 345 -13.15 -9.31 -9.78
CA GLY A 345 -13.10 -10.52 -8.97
C GLY A 345 -14.45 -11.23 -8.95
N THR A 346 -14.60 -12.14 -8.00
CA THR A 346 -15.85 -12.90 -7.79
C THR A 346 -16.16 -12.98 -6.30
N ILE A 347 -17.45 -13.09 -5.97
CA ILE A 347 -17.88 -13.39 -4.60
C ILE A 347 -18.30 -14.85 -4.55
N GLU A 348 -17.73 -15.58 -3.60
CA GLU A 348 -18.14 -16.92 -3.21
C GLU A 348 -19.14 -16.76 -2.06
N ASP A 349 -20.42 -16.98 -2.36
CA ASP A 349 -21.49 -16.82 -1.39
C ASP A 349 -21.49 -17.97 -0.38
N HIS A 350 -21.52 -17.62 0.91
CA HIS A 350 -21.74 -18.62 1.94
C HIS A 350 -23.23 -19.02 1.95
N PRO A 351 -23.57 -20.32 1.89
CA PRO A 351 -24.95 -20.78 1.65
C PRO A 351 -25.95 -20.32 2.72
N THR A 352 -25.51 -20.29 3.98
CA THR A 352 -26.40 -19.97 5.12
C THR A 352 -26.21 -18.56 5.71
N PHE A 353 -25.02 -17.98 5.59
CA PHE A 353 -24.63 -16.76 6.29
C PHE A 353 -23.97 -15.79 5.30
N PRO A 354 -24.75 -14.95 4.58
CA PRO A 354 -24.20 -14.08 3.54
C PRO A 354 -23.04 -13.18 4.00
N GLY A 355 -23.00 -12.81 5.28
CA GLY A 355 -21.90 -12.06 5.89
C GLY A 355 -20.56 -12.79 5.97
N LEU A 356 -20.55 -14.12 5.81
CA LEU A 356 -19.35 -14.97 5.75
C LEU A 356 -18.87 -15.24 4.31
N SER A 357 -19.49 -14.60 3.32
CA SER A 357 -19.08 -14.73 1.92
C SER A 357 -17.67 -14.20 1.71
N ALA A 358 -16.98 -14.77 0.73
CA ALA A 358 -15.58 -14.44 0.45
C ALA A 358 -15.44 -13.71 -0.89
N LEU A 359 -14.74 -12.58 -0.88
CA LEU A 359 -14.35 -11.87 -2.09
C LEU A 359 -13.01 -12.41 -2.60
N HIS A 360 -13.03 -13.00 -3.78
CA HIS A 360 -11.84 -13.39 -4.54
C HIS A 360 -11.40 -12.22 -5.42
N LEU A 361 -10.39 -11.48 -4.96
CA LEU A 361 -10.03 -10.18 -5.53
C LEU A 361 -8.91 -10.30 -6.58
N ASP A 362 -9.21 -9.83 -7.79
CA ASP A 362 -8.25 -9.73 -8.87
C ASP A 362 -7.71 -8.31 -8.98
N ASP A 363 -8.57 -7.29 -9.00
CA ASP A 363 -8.11 -5.89 -9.04
C ASP A 363 -9.04 -4.95 -8.28
N ILE A 364 -8.51 -3.78 -7.89
CA ILE A 364 -9.30 -2.68 -7.35
C ILE A 364 -8.61 -1.34 -7.65
N VAL A 365 -9.43 -0.30 -7.86
CA VAL A 365 -8.98 1.09 -8.05
C VAL A 365 -8.14 1.57 -6.87
N ALA A 366 -8.60 1.29 -5.64
CA ALA A 366 -7.89 1.60 -4.42
C ALA A 366 -8.25 0.62 -3.29
N PRO A 367 -7.28 0.05 -2.54
CA PRO A 367 -7.56 -1.01 -1.57
C PRO A 367 -8.45 -0.58 -0.41
N TRP A 368 -8.43 0.69 0.00
CA TRP A 368 -9.27 1.19 1.10
C TRP A 368 -10.76 1.17 0.79
N LEU A 369 -11.16 1.09 -0.49
CA LEU A 369 -12.56 0.94 -0.88
C LEU A 369 -13.15 -0.40 -0.44
N LEU A 370 -12.32 -1.39 -0.11
CA LEU A 370 -12.74 -2.69 0.41
C LEU A 370 -13.22 -2.63 1.86
N ALA A 371 -12.88 -1.58 2.59
CA ALA A 371 -13.24 -1.42 4.00
C ALA A 371 -14.73 -1.16 4.19
N ASP A 372 -15.20 -1.17 5.44
CA ASP A 372 -16.55 -0.72 5.75
C ASP A 372 -16.78 0.75 5.34
N PRO A 373 -18.06 1.16 5.16
CA PRO A 373 -18.38 2.50 4.67
C PRO A 373 -17.75 3.66 5.44
N GLU A 374 -17.65 3.58 6.77
CA GLU A 374 -17.04 4.65 7.58
C GLU A 374 -15.56 4.81 7.23
N ARG A 375 -14.82 3.70 7.16
CA ARG A 375 -13.40 3.71 6.79
C ARG A 375 -13.18 4.09 5.32
N ALA A 376 -13.96 3.54 4.39
CA ALA A 376 -13.84 3.85 2.98
C ALA A 376 -14.02 5.35 2.70
N VAL A 377 -15.01 5.98 3.34
CA VAL A 377 -15.29 7.41 3.25
C VAL A 377 -14.16 8.25 3.84
N ALA A 378 -13.68 7.92 5.04
CA ALA A 378 -12.58 8.67 5.67
C ALA A 378 -11.31 8.65 4.81
N TRP A 379 -10.98 7.49 4.23
CA TRP A 379 -9.86 7.36 3.31
C TRP A 379 -10.10 8.05 1.97
N ALA A 380 -11.33 8.03 1.43
CA ALA A 380 -11.68 8.76 0.21
C ALA A 380 -11.58 10.28 0.39
N ALA A 381 -12.02 10.82 1.53
CA ALA A 381 -11.87 12.24 1.86
C ALA A 381 -10.39 12.63 2.00
N ALA A 382 -9.58 11.80 2.66
CA ALA A 382 -8.12 11.99 2.71
C ALA A 382 -7.48 11.94 1.31
N TYR A 383 -7.98 11.06 0.45
CA TYR A 383 -7.50 10.93 -0.91
C TYR A 383 -7.81 12.16 -1.77
N ASP A 384 -9.07 12.63 -1.75
CA ASP A 384 -9.51 13.78 -2.53
C ASP A 384 -8.84 15.08 -2.07
N HIS A 385 -8.48 15.18 -0.78
CA HIS A 385 -7.68 16.30 -0.29
C HIS A 385 -6.29 16.37 -0.95
N VAL A 386 -5.62 15.24 -1.10
CA VAL A 386 -4.25 15.15 -1.65
C VAL A 386 -4.26 15.11 -3.18
N TYR A 387 -5.27 14.48 -3.77
CA TYR A 387 -5.44 14.33 -5.22
C TYR A 387 -6.86 14.77 -5.66
N PRO A 388 -7.17 16.07 -5.63
CA PRO A 388 -8.52 16.57 -5.91
C PRO A 388 -9.08 16.10 -7.26
N GLY A 389 -10.31 15.57 -7.25
CA GLY A 389 -11.04 15.19 -8.46
C GLY A 389 -10.68 13.83 -9.07
N SER A 390 -9.56 13.22 -8.67
CA SER A 390 -9.09 11.94 -9.22
C SER A 390 -10.04 10.76 -8.95
N LEU A 391 -10.79 10.79 -7.84
CA LEU A 391 -11.84 9.79 -7.57
C LEU A 391 -13.04 9.96 -8.52
N ALA A 392 -13.39 11.20 -8.86
CA ALA A 392 -14.49 11.49 -9.77
C ALA A 392 -14.16 11.04 -11.20
N GLU A 393 -12.91 11.18 -11.64
CA GLU A 393 -12.42 10.64 -12.91
C GLU A 393 -12.54 9.11 -12.99
N CYS A 394 -12.44 8.43 -11.84
CA CYS A 394 -12.68 6.98 -11.73
C CYS A 394 -14.17 6.62 -11.58
N GLY A 395 -15.08 7.60 -11.66
CA GLY A 395 -16.53 7.40 -11.55
C GLY A 395 -17.06 7.40 -10.11
N ILE A 396 -16.27 7.85 -9.12
CA ILE A 396 -16.69 7.98 -7.72
C ILE A 396 -16.99 9.46 -7.41
N PRO A 397 -18.27 9.90 -7.44
CA PRO A 397 -18.59 11.32 -7.25
C PRO A 397 -18.39 11.77 -5.79
N PRO A 398 -18.14 13.07 -5.54
CA PRO A 398 -18.00 13.61 -4.18
C PRO A 398 -19.18 13.30 -3.25
N SER A 399 -20.39 13.27 -3.79
CA SER A 399 -21.59 12.91 -3.03
C SER A 399 -21.58 11.47 -2.50
N ALA A 400 -20.83 10.55 -3.14
CA ALA A 400 -20.75 9.16 -2.69
C ALA A 400 -19.91 9.03 -1.42
N TRP A 401 -18.88 9.86 -1.23
CA TRP A 401 -17.98 9.76 -0.08
C TRP A 401 -18.16 10.88 0.95
N GLY A 402 -19.25 11.64 0.90
CA GLY A 402 -19.56 12.61 1.96
C GLY A 402 -19.95 11.98 3.30
N ALA A 403 -20.53 10.77 3.29
CA ALA A 403 -20.95 10.04 4.48
C ALA A 403 -21.07 8.52 4.21
N ALA A 404 -20.98 7.72 5.27
CA ALA A 404 -21.08 6.25 5.20
C ALA A 404 -22.39 5.77 4.53
N ASP A 405 -23.53 6.37 4.86
CA ASP A 405 -24.83 6.02 4.26
C ASP A 405 -24.91 6.41 2.78
N SER A 406 -24.27 7.53 2.40
CA SER A 406 -24.20 7.96 1.01
C SER A 406 -23.34 6.99 0.18
N TRP A 407 -22.23 6.51 0.75
CA TRP A 407 -21.37 5.50 0.14
C TRP A 407 -22.13 4.21 -0.12
N PHE A 408 -22.82 3.72 0.92
CA PHE A 408 -23.63 2.52 0.83
C PHE A 408 -24.74 2.67 -0.21
N SER A 409 -25.56 3.72 -0.13
CA SER A 409 -26.67 3.98 -1.05
C SER A 409 -26.21 4.09 -2.51
N TRP A 410 -25.12 4.82 -2.76
CA TRP A 410 -24.57 4.97 -4.09
C TRP A 410 -24.10 3.63 -4.68
N LEU A 411 -23.44 2.78 -3.88
CA LEU A 411 -23.02 1.44 -4.31
C LEU A 411 -24.20 0.54 -4.73
N HIS A 412 -25.36 0.71 -4.10
CA HIS A 412 -26.58 -0.07 -4.35
C HIS A 412 -27.46 0.51 -5.46
N THR A 413 -27.24 1.77 -5.82
CA THR A 413 -27.94 2.37 -6.95
C THR A 413 -27.42 1.71 -8.22
N SER A 414 -28.33 1.05 -8.95
CA SER A 414 -28.04 0.48 -10.26
C SER A 414 -27.43 1.57 -11.13
N ARG A 415 -26.34 1.26 -11.83
CA ARG A 415 -25.81 2.18 -12.85
C ARG A 415 -26.99 2.45 -13.80
N PRO A 416 -27.41 3.72 -13.99
CA PRO A 416 -28.43 3.97 -15.01
C PRO A 416 -27.90 3.34 -16.30
N MET A 417 -28.69 2.45 -16.91
CA MET A 417 -28.39 1.80 -18.20
C MET A 417 -28.43 2.85 -19.32
N GLY A 418 -27.64 3.91 -19.21
CA GLY A 418 -27.55 5.02 -20.13
C GLY A 418 -26.24 4.95 -20.88
N LEU A 419 -26.37 4.69 -22.19
CA LEU A 419 -25.34 4.68 -23.23
C LEU A 419 -24.52 3.40 -23.33
N SER A 420 -25.09 2.44 -24.08
CA SER A 420 -24.31 1.50 -24.87
C SER A 420 -23.18 2.25 -25.59
N ALA A 421 -21.96 1.74 -25.47
CA ALA A 421 -20.89 2.12 -26.39
C ALA A 421 -21.41 1.98 -27.84
N PRO A 422 -21.10 2.92 -28.75
CA PRO A 422 -21.48 2.77 -30.15
C PRO A 422 -20.90 1.44 -30.65
N ARG A 423 -21.77 0.58 -31.17
CA ARG A 423 -21.32 -0.61 -31.91
C ARG A 423 -20.35 -0.11 -32.98
N PRO A 424 -19.13 -0.67 -33.09
CA PRO A 424 -18.31 -0.41 -34.27
C PRO A 424 -19.11 -0.93 -35.47
N GLY A 425 -19.53 -0.01 -36.33
CA GLY A 425 -20.16 -0.32 -37.60
C GLY A 425 -19.23 -1.20 -38.42
N ARG A 426 -19.78 -2.26 -39.00
CA ARG A 426 -19.21 -2.93 -40.16
C ARG A 426 -19.53 -2.12 -41.40
#